data_AF-A0A6A5QHC1-F1
#
_entry.id   AF-A0A6A5QHC1-F1
#
_cell.length_a   1.000
_cell.length_b   1.000
_cell.length_c   1.000
_cell.angle_alpha   90.00
_cell.angle_beta   90.00
_cell.angle_gamma   90.00
#
_symmetry.space_group_name_H-M   'P 1'
#
loop_
_entity.id
_entity.type
_entity.pdbx_description
1 polymer ?
#
loop_
_entity_poly.entity_id
_entity_poly.type
_entity_poly.pdbx_seq_one_letter_code
_entity_poly.pdbx_strand_id
1 'polypeptide(L)'
;MAQNDPERPEVARAAQDVEGPAQVSEPKGPTHYGRGGAANIIDKDRKSGDAKRKSEDVKREEGNGKGGLLAKGKELLNKLGKK
;
A
#
# COMPACT_ATOMS: atom_id res chain seq x y z
N MET A 1 34.66 -5.23 4.65
CA MET A 1 33.99 -3.92 4.61
C MET A 1 34.71 -3.07 3.58
N ALA A 2 34.00 -2.25 2.81
CA ALA A 2 34.63 -1.37 1.83
C ALA A 2 35.66 -0.44 2.52
N GLN A 3 36.87 -0.37 1.99
CA GLN A 3 37.94 0.48 2.53
C GLN A 3 37.94 1.80 1.76
N ASN A 4 37.84 2.92 2.48
CA ASN A 4 37.81 4.25 1.88
C ASN A 4 39.23 4.81 1.79
N ASP A 5 39.90 4.56 0.67
CA ASP A 5 41.22 5.12 0.34
C ASP A 5 41.02 6.43 -0.44
N PRO A 6 41.43 7.60 0.10
CA PRO A 6 41.30 8.90 -0.57
C PRO A 6 42.06 8.98 -1.90
N GLU A 7 43.17 8.24 -2.04
CA GLU A 7 43.95 8.21 -3.28
C GLU A 7 43.35 7.27 -4.33
N ARG A 8 42.44 6.36 -3.90
CA ARG A 8 41.78 5.36 -4.75
C ARG A 8 40.28 5.23 -4.45
N PRO A 9 39.49 6.28 -4.74
CA PRO A 9 38.04 6.28 -4.50
C PRO A 9 37.28 5.22 -5.32
N GLU A 10 37.85 4.77 -6.44
CA GLU A 10 37.29 3.74 -7.31
C GLU A 10 37.13 2.39 -6.60
N VAL A 11 38.04 2.06 -5.68
CA VAL A 11 37.99 0.79 -4.93
C VAL A 11 36.80 0.78 -3.97
N ALA A 12 36.57 1.89 -3.29
CA ALA A 12 35.42 2.04 -2.40
C ALA A 12 34.10 1.97 -3.17
N ARG A 13 34.04 2.59 -4.38
CA ARG A 13 32.86 2.53 -5.25
C ARG A 13 32.58 1.11 -5.73
N ALA A 14 33.60 0.40 -6.23
CA ALA A 14 33.43 -0.97 -6.72
C ALA A 14 33.03 -1.92 -5.59
N ALA A 15 33.58 -1.76 -4.37
CA ALA A 15 33.22 -2.57 -3.22
C ALA A 15 31.81 -2.28 -2.67
N GLN A 16 31.23 -1.13 -3.02
CA GLN A 16 29.84 -0.80 -2.71
C GLN A 16 28.88 -1.28 -3.79
N ASP A 17 29.39 -1.64 -4.98
CA ASP A 17 28.54 -2.18 -6.03
C ASP A 17 28.07 -3.58 -5.60
N VAL A 18 26.76 -3.75 -5.55
CA VAL A 18 26.13 -5.00 -5.20
C VAL A 18 25.58 -5.57 -6.49
N GLU A 19 26.00 -6.79 -6.85
CA GLU A 19 25.41 -7.50 -7.97
C GLU A 19 23.88 -7.47 -7.82
N GLY A 20 23.22 -6.91 -8.84
CA GLY A 20 21.77 -6.79 -8.83
C GLY A 20 21.13 -8.14 -8.56
N PRO A 21 19.95 -8.18 -7.91
CA PRO A 21 19.28 -9.44 -7.65
C PRO A 21 19.13 -10.21 -8.97
N ALA A 22 19.48 -11.50 -8.97
CA ALA A 22 19.20 -12.39 -10.08
C ALA A 22 17.76 -12.17 -10.52
N GLN A 23 17.53 -12.01 -11.83
CA GLN A 23 16.25 -11.56 -12.40
C GLN A 23 15.08 -12.22 -11.67
N VAL A 24 14.44 -11.45 -10.79
CA VAL A 24 13.35 -11.97 -9.96
C VAL A 24 12.18 -12.14 -10.92
N SER A 25 11.76 -13.38 -11.12
CA SER A 25 10.60 -13.70 -11.95
C SER A 25 9.45 -12.81 -11.54
N GLU A 26 8.67 -12.34 -12.51
CA GLU A 26 7.55 -11.47 -12.22
C GLU A 26 6.66 -12.06 -11.12
N PRO A 27 6.26 -11.26 -10.11
CA PRO A 27 5.45 -11.76 -9.02
C PRO A 27 4.16 -12.38 -9.59
N LYS A 28 3.96 -13.67 -9.32
CA LYS A 28 2.76 -14.41 -9.71
C LYS A 28 1.63 -14.01 -8.77
N GLY A 29 0.97 -12.89 -9.06
CA GLY A 29 -0.19 -12.42 -8.31
C GLY A 29 -0.48 -10.93 -8.48
N PRO A 30 -1.58 -10.44 -7.88
CA PRO A 30 -1.95 -9.03 -7.96
C PRO A 30 -0.91 -8.12 -7.28
N THR A 31 -0.44 -7.09 -7.99
CA THR A 31 0.48 -6.10 -7.41
C THR A 31 -0.32 -5.14 -6.54
N HIS A 32 0.01 -5.02 -5.27
CA HIS A 32 -0.67 -4.09 -4.35
C HIS A 32 0.18 -2.84 -4.14
N TYR A 33 -0.44 -1.65 -4.09
CA TYR A 33 0.24 -0.41 -3.72
C TYR A 33 -0.15 0.07 -2.31
N GLY A 34 0.80 0.76 -1.64
CA GLY A 34 0.57 1.34 -0.32
C GLY A 34 0.27 0.32 0.78
N ARG A 35 -0.35 0.78 1.89
CA ARG A 35 -0.71 -0.08 3.03
C ARG A 35 -2.05 -0.80 2.77
N GLY A 36 -1.95 -1.93 2.07
CA GLY A 36 -2.80 -3.14 2.12
C GLY A 36 -4.32 -3.02 2.24
N GLY A 37 -5.01 -3.33 1.13
CA GLY A 37 -6.39 -3.81 1.05
C GLY A 37 -6.64 -4.38 -0.36
N ALA A 38 -7.59 -5.30 -0.55
CA ALA A 38 -7.89 -5.88 -1.88
C ALA A 38 -8.31 -4.82 -2.93
N ALA A 39 -8.66 -3.61 -2.49
CA ALA A 39 -8.95 -2.47 -3.34
C ALA A 39 -7.70 -1.78 -3.93
N ASN A 40 -6.49 -2.11 -3.45
CA ASN A 40 -5.25 -1.43 -3.85
C ASN A 40 -4.46 -2.24 -4.90
N ILE A 41 -5.15 -3.04 -5.72
CA ILE A 41 -4.53 -3.85 -6.77
C ILE A 41 -4.29 -2.99 -8.02
N ILE A 42 -3.09 -3.06 -8.57
CA ILE A 42 -2.71 -2.51 -9.87
C ILE A 42 -2.58 -3.66 -10.85
N ASP A 43 -3.39 -3.62 -11.89
CA ASP A 43 -3.23 -4.50 -13.05
C ASP A 43 -2.15 -3.91 -13.96
N LYS A 44 -1.16 -4.73 -14.33
CA LYS A 44 -0.05 -4.33 -15.21
C LYS A 44 -0.52 -3.90 -16.61
N ASP A 45 -1.68 -4.36 -17.06
CA ASP A 45 -2.25 -4.05 -18.38
C ASP A 45 -3.08 -2.76 -18.40
N ARG A 46 -3.37 -2.16 -17.23
CA ARG A 46 -4.07 -0.88 -17.18
C ARG A 46 -3.06 0.22 -17.47
N LYS A 47 -3.18 0.86 -18.64
CA LYS A 47 -2.43 2.07 -18.99
C LYS A 47 -2.50 3.06 -17.83
N SER A 48 -1.33 3.55 -17.40
CA SER A 48 -1.15 4.54 -16.34
C SER A 48 -1.84 5.86 -16.71
N GLY A 49 -3.15 5.92 -16.51
CA GLY A 49 -3.98 7.07 -16.88
C GLY A 49 -5.41 6.97 -16.35
N ASP A 50 -5.95 5.76 -16.23
CA ASP A 50 -7.37 5.55 -15.89
C ASP A 50 -7.61 5.05 -14.46
N ALA A 51 -6.63 5.16 -13.55
CA ALA A 51 -6.87 5.00 -12.12
C ALA A 51 -7.59 6.25 -11.60
N LYS A 52 -8.88 6.36 -11.91
CA LYS A 52 -9.78 7.40 -11.39
C LYS A 52 -9.84 7.24 -9.87
N ARG A 53 -8.94 7.94 -9.17
CA ARG A 53 -9.00 8.09 -7.71
C ARG A 53 -10.36 8.67 -7.40
N LYS A 54 -11.31 7.86 -6.91
CA LYS A 54 -12.50 8.37 -6.22
C LYS A 54 -12.03 8.92 -4.88
N SER A 55 -11.38 10.07 -4.94
CA SER A 55 -11.05 10.93 -3.83
C SER A 55 -12.22 11.89 -3.65
N GLU A 56 -13.35 11.36 -3.20
CA GLU A 56 -14.37 12.17 -2.54
C GLU A 56 -14.74 11.38 -1.28
N ASP A 57 -14.77 12.07 -0.14
CA ASP A 57 -15.21 11.60 1.18
C ASP A 57 -14.22 10.86 2.09
N VAL A 58 -13.08 11.50 2.40
CA VAL A 58 -12.56 11.39 3.77
C VAL A 58 -12.39 12.81 4.35
N LYS A 59 -13.54 13.45 4.59
CA LYS A 59 -13.62 14.59 5.49
C LYS A 59 -13.31 14.05 6.89
N ARG A 60 -12.11 14.37 7.36
CA ARG A 60 -11.64 14.13 8.72
C ARG A 60 -12.42 15.05 9.65
N GLU A 61 -13.29 14.47 10.47
CA GLU A 61 -13.86 15.14 11.64
C GLU A 61 -13.40 14.33 12.86
N GLU A 62 -12.55 14.97 13.67
CA GLU A 62 -12.24 14.51 15.03
C GLU A 62 -13.51 14.63 15.87
N GLY A 63 -13.96 13.54 16.48
CA GLY A 63 -15.14 13.62 17.33
C GLY A 63 -15.66 12.29 17.83
N ASN A 64 -15.12 11.86 18.96
CA ASN A 64 -15.75 11.00 19.95
C ASN A 64 -16.12 9.55 19.52
N GLY A 65 -15.57 8.61 20.28
CA GLY A 65 -15.86 7.19 20.12
C GLY A 65 -17.32 6.84 20.38
N LYS A 66 -17.61 5.58 20.02
CA LYS A 66 -18.87 4.82 20.18
C LYS A 66 -19.83 4.94 18.98
N GLY A 67 -19.62 4.03 18.03
CA GLY A 67 -20.74 3.51 17.23
C GLY A 67 -20.70 3.81 15.74
N GLY A 68 -19.64 3.40 15.04
CA GLY A 68 -19.69 3.21 13.59
C GLY A 68 -20.75 2.18 13.19
N LEU A 69 -21.03 2.07 11.88
CA LEU A 69 -22.02 1.24 11.14
C LEU A 69 -22.64 0.02 11.87
N LEU A 70 -21.86 -0.71 12.66
CA LEU A 70 -22.29 -1.74 13.60
C LEU A 70 -23.39 -1.30 14.58
N ALA A 71 -23.33 -0.07 15.13
CA ALA A 71 -24.34 0.45 16.04
C ALA A 71 -25.70 0.61 15.35
N LYS A 72 -25.70 1.20 14.14
CA LYS A 72 -26.89 1.33 13.30
C LYS A 72 -27.44 -0.04 12.86
N GLY A 73 -26.56 -0.98 12.53
CA GLY A 73 -26.96 -2.35 12.17
C GLY A 73 -27.68 -3.05 13.32
N LYS A 74 -27.21 -2.87 14.56
CA LYS A 74 -27.81 -3.48 15.76
C LYS A 74 -29.17 -2.87 16.10
N GLU A 75 -29.32 -1.55 15.94
CA GLU A 75 -30.61 -0.87 16.12
C GLU A 75 -31.65 -1.30 15.09
N LEU A 76 -31.25 -1.46 13.83
CA LEU A 76 -32.15 -1.90 12.77
C LEU A 76 -32.65 -3.33 13.01
N LEU A 77 -31.76 -4.23 13.44
CA LEU A 77 -32.11 -5.61 13.77
C LEU A 77 -33.09 -5.68 14.95
N ASN A 78 -32.86 -4.88 15.99
CA ASN A 78 -33.75 -4.80 17.15
C ASN A 78 -35.13 -4.20 16.81
N LYS A 79 -35.19 -3.32 15.80
CA LYS A 79 -36.44 -2.72 15.33
C LYS A 79 -37.25 -3.66 14.43
N LEU A 80 -36.58 -4.51 13.65
CA LEU A 80 -37.24 -5.55 12.85
C LEU A 80 -37.64 -6.79 13.67
N GLY A 81 -36.89 -7.13 14.72
CA GLY A 81 -37.21 -8.26 15.61
C GLY A 81 -38.34 -7.99 16.61
N LYS A 82 -38.88 -6.77 16.66
CA LYS A 82 -40.05 -6.40 17.45
C LYS A 82 -41.27 -6.23 16.53
N LYS A 83 -41.75 -7.34 15.98
CA LYS A 83 -43.11 -7.50 15.48
C LYS A 83 -43.54 -8.94 15.68
#